data_AF-A0A160V7N8-F1
#
_entry.id   AF-A0A160V7N8-F1
#
_cell.length_a   1.000
_cell.length_b   1.000
_cell.length_c   1.000
_cell.angle_alpha   90.00
_cell.angle_beta   90.00
_cell.angle_gamma   90.00
#
_symmetry.space_group_name_H-M   'P 1'
#
loop_
_entity.id
_entity.type
_entity.pdbx_description
1 polymer ?
#
loop_
_entity_poly.entity_id
_entity_poly.type
_entity_poly.pdbx_seq_one_letter_code
_entity_poly.pdbx_strand_id
1 'polypeptide(L)' 'MATIEAKLKEAGVTYDFKSYPDAGHGFNCDERGSYHEASAQDALTRTLGWFDKYLKH' A
#
# COMPACT_ATOMS: atom_id res chain seq x y z
N MET A 1 -10.56 2.94 -9.34
CA MET A 1 -9.61 3.19 -8.24
C MET A 1 -10.16 4.18 -7.20
N ALA A 2 -10.92 5.22 -7.59
CA ALA A 2 -11.49 6.21 -6.65
C ALA A 2 -12.62 5.71 -5.72
N THR A 3 -13.28 4.58 -6.03
CA THR A 3 -14.47 4.13 -5.27
C THR A 3 -14.14 3.63 -3.87
N ILE A 4 -13.03 2.90 -3.70
CA ILE A 4 -12.67 2.32 -2.40
C ILE A 4 -12.25 3.43 -1.43
N GLU A 5 -11.34 4.31 -1.87
CA GLU A 5 -10.87 5.41 -1.03
C GLU A 5 -12.01 6.36 -0.62
N ALA A 6 -12.93 6.67 -1.55
CA ALA A 6 -14.11 7.48 -1.24
C ALA A 6 -14.97 6.84 -0.13
N LYS A 7 -15.21 5.53 -0.21
CA LYS A 7 -16.00 4.82 0.81
C LYS A 7 -15.31 4.74 2.17
N LEU A 8 -13.97 4.62 2.19
CA LEU A 8 -13.20 4.68 3.43
C LEU A 8 -13.31 6.07 4.08
N LYS A 9 -13.25 7.15 3.29
CA LYS A 9 -13.45 8.53 3.78
C LYS A 9 -14.86 8.72 4.35
N GLU A 10 -15.88 8.30 3.61
CA GLU A 10 -17.29 8.39 4.04
C GLU A 10 -17.54 7.65 5.37
N ALA A 11 -16.91 6.48 5.55
CA ALA A 11 -17.05 5.67 6.76
C ALA A 11 -16.26 6.20 7.97
N GLY A 12 -15.41 7.22 7.79
CA GLY A 12 -14.59 7.78 8.87
C GLY A 12 -13.57 6.81 9.45
N VAL A 13 -13.19 5.77 8.69
CA VAL A 13 -12.20 4.81 9.15
C VAL A 13 -10.79 5.40 9.06
N THR A 14 -9.90 5.01 9.98
CA THR A 14 -8.48 5.37 9.88
C THR A 14 -7.80 4.47 8.86
N TYR A 15 -7.31 5.04 7.76
CA TYR A 15 -6.70 4.28 6.67
C TYR A 15 -5.54 5.04 6.01
N ASP A 16 -4.73 4.31 5.25
CA ASP A 16 -3.81 4.84 4.24
C ASP A 16 -4.05 4.07 2.92
N PHE A 17 -4.02 4.77 1.79
CA PHE A 17 -4.30 4.19 0.47
C PHE A 17 -3.28 4.67 -0.56
N LYS A 18 -2.75 3.73 -1.34
CA LYS A 18 -1.81 3.99 -2.43
C LYS A 18 -2.11 3.05 -3.60
N SER A 19 -2.23 3.61 -4.80
CA SER A 19 -2.22 2.87 -6.05
C SER A 19 -0.92 3.12 -6.81
N TYR A 20 -0.35 2.07 -7.39
CA TYR A 20 0.87 2.12 -8.19
C TYR A 20 0.48 1.89 -9.66
N PRO A 21 0.46 2.94 -10.51
CA PRO A 21 -0.01 2.82 -11.89
C PRO A 21 0.88 1.89 -12.73
N ASP A 22 2.16 1.81 -12.40
CA ASP A 22 3.16 1.03 -13.14
C ASP A 22 3.33 -0.41 -12.60
N ALA A 23 2.58 -0.79 -11.56
CA ALA A 23 2.72 -2.08 -10.89
C ALA A 23 1.44 -2.92 -10.96
N GLY A 24 1.58 -4.15 -11.47
CA GLY A 24 0.49 -5.13 -11.56
C GLY A 24 0.27 -5.92 -10.26
N HIS A 25 -0.64 -6.90 -10.31
CA HIS A 25 -0.84 -7.81 -9.19
C HIS A 25 0.43 -8.62 -8.89
N GLY A 26 0.77 -8.74 -7.60
CA GLY A 26 1.96 -9.47 -7.15
C GLY A 26 3.27 -8.69 -7.25
N PHE A 27 3.23 -7.36 -7.43
CA PHE A 27 4.42 -6.53 -7.59
C PHE A 27 5.45 -6.59 -6.46
N ASN A 28 5.04 -7.06 -5.28
CA ASN A 28 5.89 -7.15 -4.09
C ASN A 28 6.63 -8.50 -3.95
N CYS A 29 6.40 -9.46 -4.85
CA CYS A 29 7.03 -10.77 -4.81
C CYS A 29 8.20 -10.80 -5.79
N ASP A 30 9.42 -10.74 -5.26
CA ASP A 30 10.70 -10.70 -5.98
C ASP A 30 11.02 -11.96 -6.79
N GLU A 31 10.42 -13.10 -6.43
CA GLU A 31 10.53 -14.36 -7.19
C GLU A 31 9.63 -14.40 -8.44
N ARG A 32 8.73 -13.42 -8.63
CA ARG A 32 7.78 -13.39 -9.76
C ARG A 32 8.21 -12.40 -10.83
N GLY A 33 7.92 -12.72 -12.09
CA GLY A 33 8.12 -11.79 -13.21
C GLY A 33 7.27 -10.51 -13.15
N SER A 34 6.28 -10.44 -12.25
CA SER A 34 5.50 -9.23 -11.99
C SER A 34 6.13 -8.31 -10.94
N TYR A 35 7.28 -8.67 -10.37
CA TYR A 35 8.01 -7.84 -9.42
C TYR A 35 8.28 -6.45 -9.97
N HIS A 36 7.96 -5.43 -9.18
CA HIS A 36 8.25 -4.04 -9.51
C HIS A 36 8.93 -3.37 -8.33
N GLU A 37 10.26 -3.36 -8.36
CA GLU A 37 11.14 -2.96 -7.26
C GLU A 37 10.76 -1.62 -6.61
N ALA A 38 10.58 -0.58 -7.43
CA ALA A 38 10.26 0.76 -6.93
C ALA A 38 8.94 0.79 -6.14
N SER A 39 7.92 0.04 -6.59
CA SER A 39 6.63 -0.03 -5.89
C SER A 39 6.71 -0.91 -4.65
N ALA A 40 7.48 -2.01 -4.70
CA ALA A 40 7.70 -2.88 -3.54
C ALA A 40 8.41 -2.15 -2.39
N GLN A 41 9.47 -1.39 -2.70
CA GLN A 41 10.23 -0.61 -1.72
C GLN A 41 9.39 0.52 -1.09
N ASP A 42 8.63 1.26 -1.89
CA ASP A 42 7.71 2.28 -1.37
C ASP A 42 6.62 1.65 -0.50
N ALA A 43 6.00 0.55 -0.96
CA ALA A 43 4.96 -0.14 -0.21
C ALA A 43 5.47 -0.64 1.15
N LEU A 44 6.66 -1.25 1.19
CA LEU A 44 7.28 -1.72 2.43
C LEU A 44 7.54 -0.56 3.40
N THR A 45 8.12 0.54 2.90
CA THR A 45 8.39 1.73 3.72
C THR A 45 7.12 2.28 4.35
N ARG A 46 6.03 2.38 3.57
CA ARG A 46 4.73 2.84 4.06
C ARG A 46 4.13 1.88 5.09
N THR A 47 4.20 0.58 4.86
CA THR A 47 3.69 -0.44 5.79
C THR A 47 4.41 -0.39 7.14
N LEU A 48 5.74 -0.33 7.13
CA LEU A 48 6.52 -0.22 8.37
C LEU A 48 6.26 1.12 9.08
N GLY A 49 6.16 2.23 8.34
CA GLY A 49 5.77 3.52 8.90
C GLY A 49 4.38 3.52 9.55
N TRP A 50 3.44 2.74 9.02
CA TRP A 50 2.13 2.55 9.63
C TRP A 50 2.23 1.78 10.94
N PHE A 51 2.98 0.67 10.98
CA PHE A 51 3.21 -0.07 12.23
C PHE A 51 3.93 0.79 13.27
N ASP A 52 4.90 1.58 12.85
CA ASP A 52 5.58 2.53 13.72
C ASP A 52 4.61 3.53 14.37
N LYS A 53 3.58 3.95 13.65
CA LYS A 53 2.58 4.90 14.13
C LYS A 53 1.60 4.29 15.13
N TYR A 54 1.22 3.03 14.98
CA TYR A 54 0.09 2.44 15.72
C TYR A 54 0.44 1.24 16.62
N LEU A 55 1.59 0.59 16.44
CA LEU A 55 2.00 -0.61 17.18
C LEU A 55 3.19 -0.38 18.12
N LYS A 56 3.85 0.77 18.07
CA LYS A 56 4.90 1.10 19.05
C LYS A 56 4.26 1.28 20.42
N HIS A 57 4.57 0.34 21.32
CA HIS A 57 4.24 0.36 22.75
C HIS A 57 5.54 0.26 23.54
#